data_AF-A0AAP7UPP1-F1
#
_entry.id   AF-A0AAP7UPP1-F1
#
_cell.length_a   1.000
_cell.length_b   1.000
_cell.length_c   1.000
_cell.angle_alpha   90.00
_cell.angle_beta   90.00
_cell.angle_gamma   90.00
#
_symmetry.space_group_name_H-M   'P 1'
#
loop_
_entity.id
_entity.type
_entity.pdbx_description
1 polymer ?
#
loop_
_entity_poly.entity_id
_entity_poly.type
_entity_poly.pdbx_seq_one_letter_code
_entity_poly.pdbx_strand_id
1 'polypeptide(L)' 'MAKRKKVKLNVRFKEGKIICAKSPDECKDCEKECEKMDFYYYPFNNRDLMECFKNNEKRR' A
#
# COMPACT_ATOMS: atom_id res chain seq x y z
N MET A 1 12.16 17.77 3.62
CA MET A 1 11.35 16.71 4.26
C MET A 1 10.44 16.09 3.22
N ALA A 2 10.37 14.75 3.13
CA ALA A 2 9.52 14.08 2.15
C ALA A 2 8.04 14.43 2.43
N LYS A 3 7.34 15.00 1.44
CA LYS A 3 5.92 15.33 1.58
C LYS A 3 5.14 14.02 1.76
N ARG A 4 4.54 13.84 2.94
CA ARG A 4 3.63 12.73 3.26
C ARG A 4 2.48 12.76 2.24
N LYS A 5 2.20 11.63 1.62
CA LYS A 5 1.08 11.46 0.68
C LYS A 5 -0.08 10.79 1.38
N LYS A 6 -1.30 11.16 1.00
CA LYS A 6 -2.54 10.55 1.48
C LYS A 6 -3.09 9.60 0.42
N VAL A 7 -3.59 8.45 0.83
CA VAL A 7 -4.31 7.50 -0.04
C VAL A 7 -5.53 6.96 0.70
N LYS A 8 -6.64 6.79 -0.03
CA LYS A 8 -7.86 6.17 0.48
C LYS A 8 -7.84 4.71 0.10
N LEU A 9 -8.00 3.82 1.08
CA LEU A 9 -8.04 2.38 0.85
C LEU A 9 -9.28 1.79 1.51
N ASN A 10 -9.79 0.71 0.91
CA ASN A 10 -10.70 -0.21 1.54
C ASN A 10 -9.87 -1.32 2.19
N VAL A 11 -10.08 -1.54 3.49
CA VAL A 11 -9.28 -2.44 4.33
C VAL A 11 -10.17 -3.50 4.93
N ARG A 12 -9.79 -4.77 4.77
CA ARG A 12 -10.45 -5.88 5.46
C ARG A 12 -9.58 -6.37 6.59
N PHE A 13 -10.19 -6.50 7.75
CA PHE A 13 -9.57 -7.11 8.93
C PHE A 13 -10.08 -8.53 9.12
N LYS A 14 -9.20 -9.43 9.53
CA LYS A 14 -9.56 -10.76 10.05
C LYS A 14 -8.69 -11.02 11.27
N GLU A 15 -9.31 -11.24 12.42
CA GLU A 15 -8.61 -11.50 13.70
C GLU A 15 -7.57 -10.42 14.04
N GLY A 16 -7.92 -9.14 13.80
CA GLY A 16 -7.03 -8.00 14.05
C GLY A 16 -5.91 -7.81 13.01
N LYS A 17 -5.84 -8.63 11.96
CA LYS A 17 -4.84 -8.53 10.88
C LYS A 17 -5.46 -7.98 9.61
N ILE A 18 -4.71 -7.18 8.87
CA ILE A 18 -5.12 -6.69 7.55
C ILE A 18 -4.92 -7.83 6.52
N ILE A 19 -6.01 -8.25 5.86
CA ILE A 19 -5.98 -9.30 4.83
C ILE A 19 -6.28 -8.78 3.41
N CYS A 20 -6.91 -7.61 3.29
CA CYS A 20 -7.17 -6.91 2.02
C CYS A 20 -6.90 -5.43 2.29
N ALA A 21 -6.12 -4.76 1.43
CA ALA A 21 -5.96 -3.30 1.45
C ALA A 21 -5.82 -2.84 0.00
N LYS A 22 -6.91 -2.36 -0.59
CA LYS A 22 -6.96 -1.97 -2.01
C LYS A 22 -7.57 -0.59 -2.18
N SER A 23 -7.23 0.09 -3.27
CA SER A 23 -7.95 1.28 -3.71
C SER A 23 -9.44 0.96 -3.87
N PRO A 24 -10.35 1.90 -3.58
CA PRO A 24 -11.80 1.66 -3.71
C PRO A 24 -12.18 1.08 -5.08
N ASP A 25 -11.55 1.56 -6.15
CA ASP A 25 -11.83 1.14 -7.53
C ASP A 25 -11.34 -0.29 -7.84
N GLU A 26 -10.37 -0.79 -7.08
CA GLU A 26 -9.81 -2.15 -7.20
C GLU A 26 -10.44 -3.14 -6.21
N CYS A 27 -11.40 -2.68 -5.42
CA CYS A 27 -12.03 -3.44 -4.34
C CYS A 27 -13.31 -4.17 -4.81
N LYS A 28 -13.29 -4.77 -6.01
CA LYS A 28 -14.46 -5.44 -6.61
C LYS A 28 -14.92 -6.68 -5.84
N ASP A 29 -13.97 -7.38 -5.21
CA ASP A 29 -14.24 -8.66 -4.52
C ASP A 29 -14.30 -8.55 -2.99
N CYS A 30 -14.05 -7.35 -2.44
CA CYS A 30 -13.90 -7.12 -1.00
C CYS A 30 -15.15 -6.37 -0.42
N GLU A 31 -16.30 -6.41 -1.11
CA GLU A 31 -17.52 -5.61 -0.82
C GLU A 31 -18.15 -5.80 0.57
N LYS A 32 -18.07 -6.99 1.17
CA LYS A 32 -18.91 -7.31 2.35
C LYS A 32 -18.29 -6.98 3.70
N GLU A 33 -16.98 -6.78 3.79
CA GLU A 33 -16.27 -6.61 5.08
C GLU A 33 -15.08 -5.63 4.99
N CYS A 34 -15.16 -4.63 4.10
CA CYS A 34 -14.12 -3.62 4.00
C CYS A 34 -14.50 -2.30 4.65
N GLU A 35 -13.60 -1.79 5.48
CA GLU A 35 -13.67 -0.45 6.05
C GLU A 35 -12.92 0.54 5.16
N LYS A 36 -13.53 1.70 4.91
CA LYS A 36 -12.87 2.78 4.15
C LYS A 36 -12.01 3.61 5.10
N MET A 37 -10.71 3.60 4.88
CA MET A 37 -9.74 4.28 5.73
C MET A 37 -8.83 5.22 4.94
N ASP A 38 -8.42 6.30 5.61
CA ASP A 38 -7.43 7.25 5.10
C ASP A 38 -6.03 6.85 5.59
N PHE A 39 -5.18 6.41 4.67
CA PHE A 39 -3.78 6.12 4.94
C PHE A 39 -2.91 7.28 4.52
N TYR A 40 -1.76 7.36 5.16
CA TYR A 40 -0.74 8.29 4.77
C TYR A 40 0.62 7.61 4.78
N TYR A 41 1.40 7.84 3.74
CA TYR A 41 2.69 7.20 3.55
C TYR A 41 3.75 8.23 3.15
N TYR A 42 5.01 7.88 3.40
CA TYR A 42 6.15 8.63 2.90
C TYR A 42 6.58 7.99 1.58
N PRO A 43 6.40 8.66 0.43
CA PRO A 43 6.88 8.11 -0.82
C PRO A 43 8.40 7.96 -0.75
N PHE A 44 8.90 6.81 -1.20
CA PHE A 44 10.33 6.65 -1.46
C PHE A 44 10.78 7.73 -2.44
N ASN A 45 12.00 8.23 -2.25
CA ASN A 45 12.58 9.11 -3.24
C ASN A 45 13.02 8.26 -4.45
N ASN A 46 13.17 8.88 -5.63
CA ASN A 46 13.55 8.15 -6.85
C ASN A 46 14.90 7.43 -6.72
N ARG A 47 15.83 7.96 -5.90
CA ARG A 47 17.13 7.34 -5.67
C ARG A 47 16.99 6.04 -4.89
N ASP A 48 16.20 6.01 -3.81
CA ASP A 48 15.93 4.83 -2.99
C ASP A 48 15.20 3.75 -3.80
N LEU A 49 14.24 4.16 -4.66
CA LEU A 49 13.57 3.23 -5.59
C LEU A 49 14.56 2.61 -6.57
N MET A 50 15.41 3.43 -7.20
CA MET A 50 16.41 2.95 -8.16
C MET A 50 17.47 2.06 -7.49
N GLU A 51 17.85 2.34 -6.25
CA GLU A 51 18.75 1.50 -5.46
C GLU A 51 18.10 0.16 -5.09
N CYS A 52 16.81 0.15 -4.74
CA CYS A 52 16.04 -1.07 -4.52
C CYS A 52 15.96 -1.94 -5.78
N PHE A 53 15.69 -1.33 -6.96
CA PHE A 53 15.70 -2.07 -8.23
C PHE A 53 17.09 -2.59 -8.60
N LYS A 54 18.16 -1.83 -8.34
CA LYS A 54 19.55 -2.27 -8.56
C LYS A 54 19.95 -3.44 -7.66
N ASN A 55 19.50 -3.46 -6.40
CA ASN A 55 19.77 -4.57 -5.48
C ASN A 55 18.95 -5.85 -5.77
N ASN A 56 18.06 -5.82 -6.76
CA ASN A 56 17.40 -7.03 -7.28
C ASN A 56 18.37 -7.93 -8.08
N GLU A 57 19.62 -7.50 -8.26
CA GLU A 57 20.73 -8.33 -8.79
C GLU A 57 21.14 -9.50 -7.88
N LYS A 58 20.61 -9.63 -6.65
CA LYS A 58 20.75 -10.87 -5.85
C LYS A 58 19.76 -11.98 -6.24
N ARG A 59 19.11 -11.87 -7.40
CA ARG A 59 18.48 -13.01 -8.10
C ARG A 59 19.38 -13.49 -9.24
N ARG A 60 20.54 -14.04 -8.89
CA ARG A 60 21.14 -15.18 -9.60
C ARG A 60 22.07 -15.96 -8.70
#